data_AF-A0A6A1Q8K6-F1
#
_entry.id   AF-A0A6A1Q8K6-F1
#
_cell.length_a   1.000
_cell.length_b   1.000
_cell.length_c   1.000
_cell.angle_alpha   90.00
_cell.angle_beta   90.00
_cell.angle_gamma   90.00
#
_symmetry.space_group_name_H-M   'P 1'
#
loop_
_entity.id
_entity.type
_entity.pdbx_description
1 polymer ?
#
loop_
_entity_poly.entity_id
_entity_poly.type
_entity_poly.pdbx_seq_one_letter_code
_entity_poly.pdbx_strand_id
1 'polypeptide(L)'
;AAEDLFEVSVWPHQALVKYGQSLRVNCSTTCPDPGPSGIETLLKKTQVGKGPQWKEFLLEDIAQNSILQCFFSCAGIQKDISLGITVYQPPEQVIMELQPEWVAVDEAFTVTCHVPKLHRKNFRSLAVASQRAKVTISVKAQREDDRCNFSCHAELNLSSHGGGLFCSSSAIKVL
;
A
#
# COMPACT_ATOMS: atom_id res chain seq x y z
N ALA A 1 -17.41 38.65 -0.02
CA ALA A 1 -17.68 37.23 -0.33
C ALA A 1 -17.16 36.42 0.84
N ALA A 2 -18.02 35.69 1.55
CA ALA A 2 -17.74 35.05 2.83
C ALA A 2 -17.25 33.60 2.65
N GLU A 3 -16.21 33.40 1.84
CA GLU A 3 -15.65 32.05 1.62
C GLU A 3 -14.67 31.59 2.73
N ASP A 4 -14.29 32.48 3.65
CA ASP A 4 -13.39 32.17 4.78
C ASP A 4 -14.10 32.25 6.16
N LEU A 5 -14.97 31.28 6.47
CA LEU A 5 -15.57 31.21 7.83
C LEU A 5 -14.82 30.25 8.77
N PHE A 6 -14.31 29.13 8.26
CA PHE A 6 -13.45 28.18 8.97
C PHE A 6 -12.90 27.14 7.99
N GLU A 7 -11.90 26.38 8.43
CA GLU A 7 -11.29 25.27 7.69
C GLU A 7 -11.41 23.97 8.46
N VAL A 8 -11.33 22.86 7.73
CA VAL A 8 -11.24 21.51 8.27
C VAL A 8 -9.99 20.87 7.70
N SER A 9 -9.19 20.26 8.56
CA SER A 9 -7.96 19.57 8.17
C SER A 9 -7.92 18.16 8.75
N VAL A 10 -7.11 17.31 8.12
CA VAL A 10 -6.93 15.92 8.53
C VAL A 10 -5.44 15.60 8.58
N TRP A 11 -5.03 14.91 9.65
CA TRP A 11 -3.70 14.39 9.81
C TRP A 11 -3.75 12.85 10.01
N PRO A 12 -2.90 12.08 9.32
CA PRO A 12 -1.91 12.53 8.33
C PRO A 12 -2.56 12.97 7.00
N HIS A 13 -1.88 13.82 6.24
CA HIS A 13 -2.35 14.31 4.93
C HIS A 13 -2.29 13.24 3.82
N GLN A 14 -1.45 12.21 4.02
CA GLN A 14 -1.34 11.03 3.18
C GLN A 14 -1.31 9.80 4.07
N ALA A 15 -2.04 8.75 3.70
CA ALA A 15 -2.17 7.55 4.51
C ALA A 15 -1.74 6.31 3.72
N LEU A 16 -0.52 5.83 4.00
CA LEU A 16 -0.05 4.51 3.59
C LEU A 16 0.04 3.58 4.79
N VAL A 17 -0.65 2.46 4.68
CA VAL A 17 -0.80 1.51 5.79
C VAL A 17 -0.38 0.13 5.32
N LYS A 18 0.51 -0.54 6.06
CA LYS A 18 0.82 -1.93 5.79
C LYS A 18 -0.44 -2.76 6.04
N TYR A 19 -0.71 -3.75 5.19
CA TYR A 19 -1.86 -4.65 5.31
C TYR A 19 -2.08 -5.15 6.74
N GLY A 20 -3.31 -5.00 7.23
CA GLY A 20 -3.76 -5.45 8.54
C GLY A 20 -3.29 -4.57 9.71
N GLN A 21 -2.59 -3.47 9.45
CA GLN A 21 -2.25 -2.50 10.50
C GLN A 21 -3.36 -1.49 10.71
N SER A 22 -3.32 -0.83 11.87
CA SER A 22 -4.23 0.24 12.25
C SER A 22 -3.63 1.61 11.91
N LEU A 23 -4.49 2.59 11.65
CA LEU A 23 -4.10 3.98 11.39
C LEU A 23 -4.76 4.91 12.38
N ARG A 24 -3.99 5.80 12.99
CA ARG A 24 -4.51 6.90 13.80
C ARG A 24 -4.72 8.12 12.92
N VAL A 25 -5.90 8.71 12.99
CA VAL A 25 -6.28 9.90 12.23
C VAL A 25 -6.79 10.98 13.19
N ASN A 26 -6.41 12.22 12.93
CA ASN A 26 -6.86 13.38 13.66
C ASN A 26 -7.53 14.35 12.69
N CYS A 27 -8.80 14.65 12.92
CA CYS A 27 -9.52 15.68 12.20
C CYS A 27 -9.59 16.92 13.07
N SER A 28 -9.26 18.08 12.53
CA SER A 28 -9.29 19.36 13.25
C SER A 28 -9.97 20.46 12.46
N THR A 29 -10.35 21.53 13.15
CA THR A 29 -10.99 22.70 12.55
C THR A 29 -10.47 24.00 13.15
N THR A 30 -10.55 25.09 12.39
CA THR A 30 -10.28 26.44 12.89
C THR A 30 -11.51 27.11 13.53
N CYS A 31 -12.70 26.49 13.45
CA CYS A 31 -13.92 27.01 14.08
C CYS A 31 -13.79 27.01 15.61
N PRO A 32 -13.94 28.15 16.31
CA PRO A 32 -13.76 28.23 17.77
C PRO A 32 -14.80 27.44 18.58
N ASP A 33 -16.04 27.42 18.10
CA ASP A 33 -17.17 26.72 18.73
C ASP A 33 -17.86 25.81 17.70
N PRO A 34 -17.28 24.64 17.40
CA PRO A 34 -17.84 23.74 16.40
C PRO A 34 -19.04 22.97 16.96
N GLY A 35 -20.05 22.81 16.11
CA GLY A 35 -21.22 21.97 16.37
C GLY A 35 -20.91 20.48 16.09
N PRO A 36 -21.84 19.75 15.44
CA PRO A 36 -21.63 18.37 15.06
C PRO A 36 -20.34 18.16 14.25
N SER A 37 -19.63 17.07 14.53
CA SER A 37 -18.36 16.73 13.87
C SER A 37 -18.08 15.25 13.99
N GLY A 38 -17.30 14.71 13.05
CA GLY A 38 -16.95 13.29 13.06
C GLY A 38 -16.21 12.85 11.82
N ILE A 39 -16.22 11.52 11.61
CA ILE A 39 -15.68 10.90 10.41
C ILE A 39 -16.70 9.96 9.76
N GLU A 40 -16.69 9.91 8.45
CA GLU A 40 -17.41 8.93 7.63
C GLU A 40 -16.42 8.02 6.92
N THR A 41 -16.55 6.71 7.13
CA THR A 41 -15.70 5.70 6.50
C THR A 41 -16.34 4.32 6.67
N LEU A 42 -15.99 3.38 5.78
CA LEU A 42 -16.37 1.97 5.85
C LEU A 42 -15.45 1.15 6.76
N LEU A 43 -14.33 1.72 7.20
CA LEU A 43 -13.39 1.06 8.10
C LEU A 43 -13.94 1.00 9.52
N LYS A 44 -13.57 -0.06 10.25
CA LYS A 44 -13.81 -0.15 11.69
C LYS A 44 -13.06 1.01 12.37
N LYS A 45 -13.77 1.76 13.21
CA LYS A 45 -13.26 2.97 13.85
C LYS A 45 -13.60 3.00 15.33
N THR A 46 -12.66 3.50 16.12
CA THR A 46 -12.82 3.77 17.54
C THR A 46 -12.34 5.20 17.83
N GLN A 47 -13.16 6.04 18.46
CA GLN A 47 -12.73 7.38 18.88
C GLN A 47 -11.82 7.23 20.10
N VAL A 48 -10.59 7.72 20.00
CA VAL A 48 -9.55 7.58 21.06
C VAL A 48 -9.24 8.89 21.76
N GLY A 49 -9.63 10.02 21.18
CA GLY A 49 -9.42 11.34 21.77
C GLY A 49 -10.37 12.38 21.20
N LYS A 50 -10.56 13.47 21.95
CA LYS A 50 -11.28 14.65 21.49
C LYS A 50 -10.82 15.90 22.23
N GLY A 51 -10.91 17.03 21.55
CA GLY A 51 -10.89 18.38 22.13
C GLY A 51 -12.02 19.21 21.52
N PRO A 52 -12.08 20.51 21.83
CA PRO A 52 -13.09 21.40 21.27
C PRO A 52 -13.02 21.44 19.73
N GLN A 53 -11.82 21.59 19.18
CA GLN A 53 -11.59 21.82 17.75
C GLN A 53 -10.96 20.62 17.03
N TRP A 54 -10.89 19.45 17.67
CA TRP A 54 -10.28 18.27 17.07
C TRP A 54 -10.86 16.97 17.62
N LYS A 55 -10.81 15.91 16.81
CA LYS A 55 -11.18 14.54 17.20
C LYS A 55 -10.18 13.55 16.64
N GLU A 56 -9.80 12.58 17.45
CA GLU A 56 -8.85 11.54 17.09
C GLU A 56 -9.54 10.17 17.05
N PHE A 57 -9.30 9.44 15.97
CA PHE A 57 -9.85 8.11 15.74
C PHE A 57 -8.74 7.11 15.43
N LEU A 58 -8.91 5.89 15.91
CA LEU A 58 -8.15 4.72 15.48
C LEU A 58 -8.98 3.95 14.47
N LEU A 59 -8.46 3.79 13.27
CA LEU A 59 -8.98 2.91 12.22
C LEU A 59 -8.29 1.56 12.36
N GLU A 60 -9.05 0.49 12.50
CA GLU A 60 -8.54 -0.82 12.91
C GLU A 60 -8.48 -1.81 11.74
N ASP A 61 -7.48 -2.71 11.77
CA ASP A 61 -7.35 -3.88 10.90
C ASP A 61 -7.54 -3.56 9.40
N ILE A 62 -6.83 -2.54 8.90
CA ILE A 62 -7.05 -2.02 7.55
C ILE A 62 -6.49 -2.99 6.50
N ALA A 63 -7.41 -3.66 5.80
CA ALA A 63 -7.08 -4.71 4.83
C ALA A 63 -7.25 -4.29 3.36
N GLN A 64 -7.88 -3.14 3.09
CA GLN A 64 -8.16 -2.66 1.73
C GLN A 64 -8.11 -1.14 1.64
N ASN A 65 -7.87 -0.63 0.44
CA ASN A 65 -7.95 0.80 0.16
C ASN A 65 -9.33 1.33 0.53
N SER A 66 -9.36 2.53 1.09
CA SER A 66 -10.61 3.17 1.52
C SER A 66 -10.46 4.69 1.46
N ILE A 67 -11.57 5.38 1.63
CA ILE A 67 -11.62 6.83 1.81
C ILE A 67 -12.20 7.10 3.19
N LEU A 68 -11.70 8.15 3.85
CA LEU A 68 -12.24 8.71 5.07
C LEU A 68 -12.62 10.16 4.82
N GLN A 69 -13.81 10.57 5.24
CA GLN A 69 -14.23 11.97 5.22
C GLN A 69 -14.28 12.50 6.65
N CYS A 70 -13.51 13.54 6.96
CA CYS A 70 -13.62 14.30 8.19
C CYS A 70 -14.60 15.45 7.96
N PHE A 71 -15.55 15.69 8.88
CA PHE A 71 -16.46 16.83 8.79
C PHE A 71 -16.60 17.59 10.10
N PHE A 72 -16.81 18.90 9.99
CA PHE A 72 -17.19 19.78 11.11
C PHE A 72 -18.27 20.75 10.65
N SER A 73 -19.21 21.03 11.54
CA SER A 73 -20.22 22.08 11.36
C SER A 73 -19.87 23.30 12.23
N CYS A 74 -19.98 24.51 11.68
CA CYS A 74 -19.75 25.78 12.36
C CYS A 74 -20.85 26.77 11.97
N ALA A 75 -21.54 27.37 12.94
CA ALA A 75 -22.63 28.33 12.70
C ALA A 75 -23.67 27.87 11.64
N GLY A 76 -24.00 26.57 11.64
CA GLY A 76 -24.94 25.98 10.68
C GLY A 76 -24.37 25.59 9.31
N ILE A 77 -23.09 25.89 9.04
CA ILE A 77 -22.39 25.52 7.80
C ILE A 77 -21.50 24.30 8.05
N GLN A 78 -21.61 23.26 7.23
CA GLN A 78 -20.73 22.09 7.30
C GLN A 78 -19.63 22.19 6.24
N LYS A 79 -18.39 21.85 6.63
CA LYS A 79 -17.28 21.61 5.71
C LYS A 79 -16.68 20.23 5.98
N ASP A 80 -16.17 19.61 4.93
CA ASP A 80 -15.52 18.30 4.99
C ASP A 80 -14.22 18.25 4.17
N ILE A 81 -13.38 17.29 4.51
CA ILE A 81 -12.15 16.97 3.79
C ILE A 81 -12.00 15.45 3.69
N SER A 82 -11.54 14.97 2.54
CA SER A 82 -11.32 13.55 2.28
C SER A 82 -9.85 13.16 2.40
N LEU A 83 -9.59 12.01 3.03
CA LEU A 83 -8.29 11.34 3.09
C LEU A 83 -8.38 10.00 2.36
N GLY A 84 -7.57 9.82 1.31
CA GLY A 84 -7.36 8.52 0.67
C GLY A 84 -6.42 7.65 1.50
N ILE A 85 -6.86 6.44 1.83
CA ILE A 85 -6.09 5.45 2.58
C ILE A 85 -5.69 4.34 1.61
N THR A 86 -4.37 4.20 1.39
CA THR A 86 -3.79 3.18 0.52
C THR A 86 -3.13 2.10 1.35
N VAL A 87 -3.53 0.85 1.11
CA VAL A 87 -2.95 -0.32 1.75
C VAL A 87 -1.86 -0.90 0.87
N TYR A 88 -0.71 -1.20 1.47
CA TYR A 88 0.40 -1.86 0.78
C TYR A 88 0.81 -3.15 1.50
N GLN A 89 1.40 -4.06 0.75
CA GLN A 89 1.98 -5.29 1.28
C GLN A 89 3.38 -5.47 0.68
N PRO A 90 4.45 -5.37 1.50
CA PRO A 90 5.80 -5.67 1.04
C PRO A 90 5.93 -7.11 0.52
N PRO A 91 6.82 -7.36 -0.45
CA PRO A 91 7.13 -8.72 -0.87
C PRO A 91 7.87 -9.44 0.28
N GLU A 92 7.16 -10.16 1.14
CA GLU A 92 7.80 -10.85 2.27
C GLU A 92 8.59 -12.09 1.82
N GLN A 93 8.16 -12.73 0.72
CA GLN A 93 8.81 -13.92 0.18
C GLN A 93 8.82 -13.89 -1.34
N VAL A 94 9.98 -14.19 -1.93
CA VAL A 94 10.16 -14.40 -3.36
C VAL A 94 10.58 -15.85 -3.59
N ILE A 95 9.87 -16.55 -4.47
CA ILE A 95 10.15 -17.95 -4.80
C ILE A 95 10.66 -18.00 -6.23
N MET A 96 11.73 -18.77 -6.43
CA MET A 96 12.32 -19.03 -7.74
C MET A 96 12.32 -20.52 -8.06
N GLU A 97 11.95 -20.85 -9.28
CA GLU A 97 11.95 -22.20 -9.83
C GLU A 97 12.74 -22.23 -11.13
N LEU A 98 13.62 -23.23 -11.26
CA LEU A 98 14.32 -23.57 -12.49
C LEU A 98 13.70 -24.86 -13.02
N GLN A 99 13.35 -24.88 -14.31
CA GLN A 99 12.86 -26.09 -14.97
C GLN A 99 13.42 -26.19 -16.38
N PRO A 100 14.02 -27.33 -16.77
CA PRO A 100 14.30 -28.54 -15.96
C PRO A 100 15.43 -28.33 -14.92
N GLU A 101 15.68 -29.32 -14.04
CA GLU A 101 16.76 -29.29 -13.03
C GLU A 101 18.17 -29.38 -13.64
N TRP A 102 18.30 -29.90 -14.85
CA TRP A 102 19.52 -29.93 -15.64
C TRP A 102 19.15 -29.72 -17.11
N VAL A 103 20.03 -29.06 -17.86
CA VAL A 103 19.77 -28.70 -19.26
C VAL A 103 21.05 -28.91 -20.07
N ALA A 104 20.90 -29.41 -21.30
CA ALA A 104 22.04 -29.52 -22.20
C ALA A 104 22.42 -28.13 -22.73
N VAL A 105 23.69 -27.96 -23.09
CA VAL A 105 24.14 -26.75 -23.80
C VAL A 105 23.30 -26.57 -25.07
N ASP A 106 22.95 -25.32 -25.35
CA ASP A 106 22.09 -24.89 -26.44
C ASP A 106 20.59 -25.25 -26.32
N GLU A 107 20.18 -25.97 -25.28
CA GLU A 107 18.77 -26.21 -24.96
C GLU A 107 18.19 -25.09 -24.07
N ALA A 108 16.87 -24.96 -24.06
CA ALA A 108 16.19 -23.94 -23.26
C ALA A 108 15.77 -24.46 -21.89
N PHE A 109 15.95 -23.62 -20.85
CA PHE A 109 15.36 -23.81 -19.53
C PHE A 109 14.54 -22.57 -19.14
N THR A 110 13.70 -22.71 -18.13
CA THR A 110 12.81 -21.66 -17.66
C THR A 110 13.17 -21.25 -16.24
N VAL A 111 13.18 -19.93 -16.01
CA VAL A 111 13.30 -19.33 -14.69
C VAL A 111 11.95 -18.71 -14.36
N THR A 112 11.33 -19.19 -13.29
CA THR A 112 10.04 -18.70 -12.81
C THR A 112 10.20 -18.06 -11.45
N CYS A 113 9.96 -16.75 -11.37
CA CYS A 113 9.93 -15.96 -10.13
C CYS A 113 8.48 -15.70 -9.72
N HIS A 114 8.09 -15.87 -8.47
CA HIS A 114 6.76 -15.45 -8.01
C HIS A 114 6.74 -15.02 -6.54
N VAL A 115 5.78 -14.17 -6.20
CA VAL A 115 5.54 -13.64 -4.84
C VAL A 115 4.17 -14.14 -4.39
N PRO A 116 4.09 -15.19 -3.54
CA PRO A 116 2.84 -15.90 -3.26
C PRO A 116 1.81 -15.06 -2.49
N LYS A 117 2.26 -14.08 -1.68
CA LYS A 117 1.40 -13.27 -0.81
C LYS A 117 1.30 -11.81 -1.26
N LEU A 118 0.85 -11.55 -2.49
CA LEU A 118 0.22 -10.25 -2.76
C LEU A 118 -1.29 -10.42 -2.55
N HIS A 119 -1.87 -9.72 -1.57
CA HIS A 119 -3.33 -9.67 -1.43
C HIS A 119 -3.94 -9.11 -2.72
N ARG A 120 -4.47 -10.04 -3.52
CA ARG A 120 -4.91 -9.86 -4.89
C ARG A 120 -6.32 -9.26 -4.96
N LYS A 121 -6.58 -8.20 -4.19
CA LYS A 121 -7.87 -7.50 -4.20
C LYS A 121 -7.70 -6.02 -4.50
N ASN A 122 -7.94 -5.70 -5.77
CA ASN A 122 -8.33 -4.41 -6.31
C ASN A 122 -7.39 -3.20 -6.07
N PHE A 123 -6.19 -3.25 -6.65
CA PHE A 123 -5.54 -2.02 -7.11
C PHE A 123 -6.26 -1.53 -8.38
N ARG A 124 -7.34 -0.78 -8.19
CA ARG A 124 -7.92 0.05 -9.25
C ARG A 124 -7.36 1.46 -9.09
N SER A 125 -6.17 1.70 -9.64
CA SER A 125 -5.89 2.85 -10.51
C SER A 125 -4.38 3.09 -10.67
N LEU A 126 -4.05 3.50 -11.89
CA LEU A 126 -2.83 4.17 -12.34
C LEU A 126 -1.59 3.28 -12.60
N ALA A 127 -1.39 3.04 -13.90
CA ALA A 127 -0.16 2.69 -14.61
C ALA A 127 0.40 1.27 -14.42
N VAL A 128 0.20 0.44 -15.44
CA VAL A 128 1.14 -0.57 -16.02
C VAL A 128 2.12 -1.24 -15.04
N ALA A 129 1.67 -1.66 -13.86
CA ALA A 129 2.39 -2.63 -13.04
C ALA A 129 1.87 -4.00 -13.45
N SER A 130 2.73 -4.84 -14.03
CA SER A 130 2.41 -6.22 -14.42
C SER A 130 1.63 -6.89 -13.29
N GLN A 131 0.34 -7.11 -13.52
CA GLN A 131 -0.64 -7.70 -12.59
C GLN A 131 -0.36 -9.19 -12.26
N ARG A 132 0.87 -9.64 -12.51
CA ARG A 132 1.33 -10.99 -12.26
C ARG A 132 2.43 -10.93 -11.22
N ALA A 133 2.07 -11.34 -10.00
CA ALA A 133 3.03 -11.75 -8.97
C ALA A 133 3.80 -13.04 -9.37
N LYS A 134 4.01 -13.27 -10.68
CA LYS A 134 4.70 -14.38 -11.31
C LYS A 134 5.29 -13.91 -12.65
N VAL A 135 6.61 -14.02 -12.79
CA VAL A 135 7.37 -13.75 -14.01
C VAL A 135 8.03 -15.06 -14.43
N THR A 136 7.95 -15.40 -15.72
CA THR A 136 8.63 -16.56 -16.28
C THR A 136 9.42 -16.10 -17.49
N ILE A 137 10.71 -16.45 -17.51
CA ILE A 137 11.61 -16.20 -18.65
C ILE A 137 12.15 -17.54 -19.14
N SER A 138 12.40 -17.62 -20.45
CA SER A 138 13.10 -18.75 -21.07
C SER A 138 14.51 -18.32 -21.43
N VAL A 139 15.49 -19.10 -21.01
CA VAL A 139 16.92 -18.85 -21.21
C VAL A 139 17.50 -20.03 -21.97
N LYS A 140 18.35 -19.74 -22.96
CA LYS A 140 19.09 -20.77 -23.69
C LYS A 140 20.40 -21.03 -22.95
N ALA A 141 20.63 -22.27 -22.54
CA ALA A 141 21.79 -22.64 -21.75
C ALA A 141 23.08 -22.49 -22.55
N GLN A 142 24.03 -21.75 -21.99
CA GLN A 142 25.38 -21.63 -22.52
C GLN A 142 26.37 -22.42 -21.65
N ARG A 143 27.60 -22.65 -22.15
CA ARG A 143 28.62 -23.36 -21.35
C ARG A 143 29.03 -22.55 -20.11
N GLU A 144 28.91 -21.24 -20.21
CA GLU A 144 29.20 -20.27 -19.16
C GLU A 144 28.17 -20.34 -18.02
N ASP A 145 26.99 -20.93 -18.26
CA ASP A 145 25.93 -21.07 -17.27
C ASP A 145 26.13 -22.29 -16.35
N ASP A 146 27.12 -23.16 -16.60
CA ASP A 146 27.42 -24.32 -15.76
C ASP A 146 27.74 -23.86 -14.33
N ARG A 147 26.89 -24.27 -13.37
CA ARG A 147 26.97 -23.89 -11.96
C ARG A 147 26.80 -22.39 -11.69
N CYS A 148 26.12 -21.67 -12.58
CA CYS A 148 25.76 -20.27 -12.34
C CYS A 148 24.66 -20.13 -11.29
N ASN A 149 24.73 -19.05 -10.52
CA ASN A 149 23.76 -18.71 -9.49
C ASN A 149 22.61 -17.90 -10.09
N PHE A 150 21.39 -18.40 -9.95
CA PHE A 150 20.18 -17.70 -10.30
C PHE A 150 19.48 -17.21 -9.02
N SER A 151 18.95 -15.99 -9.07
CA SER A 151 18.11 -15.41 -8.02
C SER A 151 17.06 -14.48 -8.62
N CYS A 152 15.94 -14.32 -7.91
CA CYS A 152 14.91 -13.34 -8.24
C CYS A 152 14.88 -12.24 -7.17
N HIS A 153 14.70 -11.00 -7.61
CA HIS A 153 14.55 -9.84 -6.73
C HIS A 153 13.18 -9.20 -6.97
N ALA A 154 12.47 -8.87 -5.89
CA ALA A 154 11.20 -8.17 -5.92
C ALA A 154 11.33 -6.86 -5.16
N GLU A 155 10.87 -5.78 -5.76
CA GLU A 155 10.97 -4.43 -5.22
C GLU A 155 9.61 -3.75 -5.22
N LEU A 156 9.30 -3.07 -4.11
CA LEU A 156 8.13 -2.22 -3.94
C LEU A 156 8.60 -0.84 -3.51
N ASN A 157 8.53 0.12 -4.42
CA ASN A 157 8.93 1.51 -4.17
C ASN A 157 7.70 2.38 -3.88
N LEU A 158 7.63 2.92 -2.65
CA LEU A 158 6.56 3.81 -2.19
C LEU A 158 7.04 5.23 -1.90
N SER A 159 8.27 5.59 -2.32
CA SER A 159 8.87 6.90 -2.01
C SER A 159 8.06 8.08 -2.55
N SER A 160 7.38 7.93 -3.69
CA SER A 160 6.49 8.96 -4.24
C SER A 160 5.25 9.25 -3.39
N HIS A 161 4.94 8.40 -2.42
CA HIS A 161 3.81 8.53 -1.53
C HIS A 161 4.23 8.75 -0.07
N GLY A 162 5.50 9.11 0.19
CA GLY A 162 6.03 9.26 1.55
C GLY A 162 6.33 7.94 2.27
N GLY A 163 6.33 6.82 1.55
CA GLY A 163 6.77 5.52 2.04
C GLY A 163 8.26 5.24 1.75
N GLY A 164 8.66 3.99 1.96
CA GLY A 164 10.02 3.52 1.70
C GLY A 164 10.14 2.61 0.47
N LEU A 165 11.38 2.15 0.23
CA LEU A 165 11.67 1.04 -0.68
C LEU A 165 11.68 -0.27 0.11
N PHE A 166 10.95 -1.28 -0.37
CA PHE A 166 10.89 -2.60 0.22
C PHE A 166 11.38 -3.63 -0.79
N CYS A 167 12.40 -4.40 -0.41
CA CYS A 167 13.00 -5.40 -1.29
C CYS A 167 12.95 -6.78 -0.63
N SER A 168 12.86 -7.81 -1.46
CA SER A 168 13.06 -9.21 -1.04
C SER A 168 13.66 -10.01 -2.17
N SER A 169 14.30 -11.12 -1.84
CA SER A 169 15.05 -11.94 -2.79
C SER A 169 14.78 -13.42 -2.55
N SER A 170 14.80 -14.20 -3.62
CA SER A 170 14.66 -15.65 -3.52
C SER A 170 15.93 -16.28 -2.97
N ALA A 171 15.81 -17.53 -2.52
CA ALA A 171 16.99 -18.38 -2.39
C ALA A 171 17.70 -18.50 -3.74
N ILE A 172 19.02 -18.67 -3.70
CA ILE A 172 19.84 -18.94 -4.88
C ILE A 172 19.58 -20.37 -5.34
N LYS A 173 19.46 -20.57 -6.65
CA LYS A 173 19.53 -21.90 -7.27
C LYS A 173 20.66 -21.96 -8.27
N VAL A 174 21.26 -23.14 -8.37
CA VAL A 174 22.35 -23.43 -9.28
C VAL A 174 21.80 -24.29 -10.40
N LEU A 175 22.15 -23.94 -11.64
CA LEU A 175 21.85 -24.74 -12.84
C LEU A 175 22.98 -25.72 -13.12
#